data_AF-A0A1G2YN42-F1
#
_entry.id   AF-A0A1G2YN42-F1
#
_cell.length_a   1.000
_cell.length_b   1.000
_cell.length_c   1.000
_cell.angle_alpha   90.00
_cell.angle_beta   90.00
_cell.angle_gamma   90.00
#
_symmetry.space_group_name_H-M   'P 1'
#
loop_
_entity.id
_entity.type
_entity.pdbx_description
1 polymer ?
#
loop_
_entity_poly.entity_id
_entity_poly.type
_entity_poly.pdbx_seq_one_letter_code
_entity_poly.pdbx_strand_id
1 'polypeptide(L)'
;MQKISKQSDRPEAKSEMELLRKQKIEHRLKEIPKQYRGIYKKAVETNSKTAAIHAFCLECVCWQKDEIINCTAVICPLYSVRPFVETRKNTKNKRILPTCPERHVVSLVEPSRRGRRS
;
A
#
# COMPACT_ATOMS: atom_id res chain seq x y z
N MET A 1 -14.17 -23.65 -46.00
CA MET A 1 -14.94 -23.16 -44.84
C MET A 1 -14.98 -24.24 -43.76
N GLN A 2 -13.96 -24.30 -42.90
CA GLN A 2 -13.98 -25.18 -41.72
C GLN A 2 -14.39 -24.32 -40.52
N LYS A 3 -15.58 -24.59 -40.00
CA LYS A 3 -16.16 -23.93 -38.83
C LYS A 3 -15.39 -24.40 -37.60
N ILE A 4 -14.47 -23.58 -37.10
CA ILE A 4 -13.89 -23.76 -35.77
C ILE A 4 -15.04 -23.54 -34.78
N SER A 5 -15.45 -24.63 -34.17
CA SER A 5 -16.59 -24.69 -33.28
C SER A 5 -16.09 -24.81 -31.85
N LYS A 6 -16.80 -24.10 -30.97
CA LYS A 6 -16.92 -24.25 -29.52
C LYS A 6 -15.94 -23.45 -28.64
N GLN A 7 -16.40 -22.24 -28.35
CA GLN A 7 -16.46 -21.73 -26.99
C GLN A 7 -17.05 -22.82 -26.04
N SER A 8 -16.32 -23.26 -25.01
CA SER A 8 -16.91 -23.86 -23.78
C SER A 8 -15.87 -23.90 -22.64
N ASP A 9 -16.08 -23.01 -21.66
CA ASP A 9 -15.86 -23.21 -20.22
C ASP A 9 -14.48 -23.66 -19.69
N ARG A 10 -13.66 -22.69 -19.25
CA ARG A 10 -12.48 -22.92 -18.38
C ARG A 10 -12.71 -22.37 -16.96
N PRO A 11 -13.54 -23.00 -16.11
CA PRO A 11 -13.73 -22.63 -14.71
C PRO A 11 -12.62 -23.17 -13.78
N GLU A 12 -11.88 -24.21 -14.17
CA GLU A 12 -10.93 -24.92 -13.31
C GLU A 12 -9.68 -24.10 -12.92
N ALA A 13 -9.17 -23.24 -13.82
CA ALA A 13 -7.99 -22.44 -13.52
C ALA A 13 -8.25 -21.34 -12.47
N LYS A 14 -9.51 -20.91 -12.30
CA LYS A 14 -9.87 -19.89 -11.30
C LYS A 14 -9.97 -20.48 -9.90
N SER A 15 -10.40 -21.74 -9.76
CA SER A 15 -10.52 -22.40 -8.46
C SER A 15 -9.14 -22.77 -7.88
N GLU A 16 -8.20 -23.20 -8.71
CA GLU A 16 -6.84 -23.53 -8.26
C GLU A 16 -6.07 -22.28 -7.77
N MET A 17 -6.14 -21.18 -8.54
CA MET A 17 -5.52 -19.92 -8.12
C MET A 17 -6.13 -19.38 -6.82
N GLU A 18 -7.43 -19.58 -6.60
CA GLU A 18 -8.10 -19.21 -5.36
C GLU A 18 -7.65 -20.09 -4.17
N LEU A 19 -7.46 -21.39 -4.38
CA LEU A 19 -6.92 -22.29 -3.37
C LEU A 19 -5.50 -21.87 -2.96
N LEU A 20 -4.63 -21.62 -3.94
CA LEU A 20 -3.26 -21.15 -3.72
C LEU A 20 -3.23 -19.80 -3.01
N ARG A 21 -4.13 -18.89 -3.37
CA ARG A 21 -4.30 -17.60 -2.70
C ARG A 21 -4.64 -17.81 -1.22
N LYS A 22 -5.61 -18.68 -0.90
CA LYS A 22 -5.99 -18.99 0.49
C LYS A 22 -4.84 -19.59 1.31
N GLN A 23 -4.10 -20.53 0.75
CA GLN A 23 -2.93 -21.12 1.42
C GLN A 23 -1.85 -20.08 1.74
N LYS A 24 -1.56 -19.18 0.79
CA LYS A 24 -0.61 -18.08 1.00
C LYS A 24 -1.07 -17.09 2.06
N ILE A 25 -2.36 -16.76 2.08
CA ILE A 25 -2.96 -15.89 3.12
C ILE A 25 -2.79 -16.54 4.50
N GLU A 26 -3.05 -17.84 4.62
CA GLU A 26 -2.91 -18.55 5.90
C GLU A 26 -1.46 -18.56 6.39
N HIS A 27 -0.50 -18.82 5.50
CA HIS A 27 0.92 -18.74 5.85
C HIS A 27 1.29 -17.34 6.35
N ARG A 28 0.86 -16.29 5.64
CA ARG A 28 1.07 -14.90 6.06
C ARG A 28 0.45 -14.62 7.43
N LEU A 29 -0.77 -15.07 7.70
CA LEU A 29 -1.43 -14.86 9.00
C LEU A 29 -0.66 -15.45 10.19
N LYS A 30 0.20 -16.46 9.98
CA LYS A 30 1.05 -17.05 11.02
C LYS A 30 2.19 -16.12 11.41
N GLU A 31 2.78 -15.42 10.44
CA GLU A 31 3.87 -14.44 10.63
C GLU A 31 3.38 -13.16 11.34
N ILE A 32 2.11 -12.82 11.18
CA ILE A 32 1.51 -11.59 11.72
C ILE A 32 1.25 -11.71 13.23
N PRO A 33 1.60 -10.69 14.05
CA PRO A 33 1.27 -10.67 15.47
C PRO A 33 -0.25 -10.72 15.70
N LYS A 34 -0.69 -11.43 16.75
CA LYS A 34 -2.12 -11.72 17.02
C LYS A 34 -3.01 -10.48 17.00
N GLN A 35 -2.51 -9.35 17.51
CA GLN A 35 -3.24 -8.08 17.60
C GLN A 35 -3.63 -7.50 16.22
N TYR A 36 -2.87 -7.77 15.16
CA TYR A 36 -3.07 -7.18 13.83
C TYR A 36 -3.73 -8.12 12.81
N ARG A 37 -3.85 -9.41 13.15
CA ARG A 37 -4.45 -10.42 12.25
C ARG A 37 -5.86 -10.03 11.81
N GLY A 38 -6.65 -9.41 12.68
CA GLY A 38 -8.00 -8.95 12.34
C GLY A 38 -8.02 -7.86 11.26
N ILE A 39 -7.05 -6.94 11.27
CA ILE A 39 -6.94 -5.87 10.27
C ILE A 39 -6.54 -6.47 8.91
N TYR A 40 -5.56 -7.37 8.90
CA TYR A 40 -5.14 -8.06 7.69
C TYR A 40 -6.27 -8.94 7.11
N LYS A 41 -6.95 -9.71 7.96
CA LYS A 41 -8.10 -10.52 7.56
C LYS A 41 -9.20 -9.66 6.95
N LYS A 42 -9.53 -8.52 7.57
CA LYS A 42 -10.48 -7.55 7.03
C LYS A 42 -10.05 -7.00 5.67
N ALA A 43 -8.76 -6.71 5.48
CA ALA A 43 -8.24 -6.25 4.19
C ALA A 43 -8.34 -7.31 3.08
N VAL A 44 -8.22 -8.59 3.43
CA VAL A 44 -8.33 -9.71 2.49
C VAL A 44 -9.79 -10.04 2.16
N GLU A 45 -10.67 -10.02 3.16
CA GLU A 45 -12.09 -10.37 3.01
C GLU A 45 -12.92 -9.25 2.42
N THR A 46 -12.61 -8.01 2.80
CA THR A 46 -13.35 -6.84 2.32
C THR A 46 -12.62 -6.18 1.16
N ASN A 47 -13.34 -5.78 0.12
CA ASN A 47 -12.80 -4.95 -0.97
C ASN A 47 -12.57 -3.49 -0.55
N SER A 48 -12.25 -3.26 0.73
CA SER A 48 -12.07 -1.92 1.29
C SER A 48 -10.64 -1.43 1.07
N LYS A 49 -10.50 -0.41 0.21
CA LYS A 49 -9.20 0.21 -0.08
C LYS A 49 -8.52 0.75 1.17
N THR A 50 -9.28 1.34 2.09
CA THR A 50 -8.74 1.90 3.33
C THR A 50 -8.20 0.81 4.27
N ALA A 51 -8.88 -0.34 4.37
CA ALA A 51 -8.39 -1.48 5.14
C ALA A 51 -7.12 -2.08 4.50
N ALA A 52 -7.07 -2.18 3.17
CA ALA A 52 -5.88 -2.66 2.45
C ALA A 52 -4.67 -1.73 2.66
N ILE A 53 -4.86 -0.41 2.53
CA ILE A 53 -3.80 0.58 2.79
C ILE A 53 -3.34 0.50 4.25
N HIS A 54 -4.25 0.35 5.20
CA HIS A 54 -3.89 0.19 6.61
C HIS A 54 -3.05 -1.06 6.85
N ALA A 55 -3.47 -2.22 6.35
CA ALA A 55 -2.72 -3.46 6.49
C ALA A 55 -1.31 -3.34 5.86
N PHE A 56 -1.21 -2.68 4.71
CA PHE A 56 0.07 -2.44 4.04
C PHE A 56 0.99 -1.49 4.83
N CYS A 57 0.45 -0.39 5.38
CA CYS A 57 1.22 0.50 6.24
C CYS A 57 1.76 -0.22 7.48
N LEU A 58 0.96 -1.11 8.09
CA LEU A 58 1.39 -1.95 9.21
C LEU A 58 2.51 -2.91 8.84
N GLU A 59 2.42 -3.55 7.67
CA GLU A 59 3.46 -4.45 7.18
C GLU A 59 4.78 -3.69 6.91
N CYS A 60 4.70 -2.49 6.33
CA CYS A 60 5.85 -1.66 5.99
C CYS A 60 6.71 -1.25 7.20
N VAL A 61 6.09 -1.04 8.37
CA VAL A 61 6.81 -0.65 9.60
C VAL A 61 6.90 -1.79 10.62
N CYS A 62 6.87 -3.04 10.15
CA CYS A 62 7.03 -4.23 10.99
C CYS A 62 6.03 -4.30 12.16
N TRP A 63 4.77 -3.96 11.90
CA TRP A 63 3.66 -4.03 12.86
C TRP A 63 3.79 -3.08 14.07
N GLN A 64 4.55 -2.00 13.93
CA GLN A 64 4.68 -0.95 14.95
C GLN A 64 3.66 0.17 14.69
N LYS A 65 2.60 0.27 15.51
CA LYS A 65 1.53 1.28 15.34
C LYS A 65 2.07 2.71 15.42
N ASP A 66 2.96 2.98 16.36
CA ASP A 66 3.46 4.32 16.64
C ASP A 66 4.32 4.85 15.47
N GLU A 67 5.09 3.97 14.86
CA GLU A 67 5.88 4.25 13.65
C GLU A 67 5.00 4.58 12.45
N ILE A 68 3.81 3.99 12.35
CA ILE A 68 2.86 4.41 11.32
C ILE A 68 2.55 5.87 11.56
N ILE A 69 1.96 6.22 12.72
CA ILE A 69 1.48 7.58 13.02
C ILE A 69 2.57 8.62 12.73
N ASN A 70 3.83 8.34 13.11
CA ASN A 70 4.96 9.23 12.95
C ASN A 70 5.72 9.10 11.62
N CYS A 71 5.30 8.24 10.69
CA CYS A 71 6.00 8.04 9.42
C CYS A 71 6.02 9.31 8.57
N THR A 72 7.24 9.81 8.31
CA THR A 72 7.56 11.04 7.55
C THR A 72 7.92 10.77 6.09
N ALA A 73 7.60 9.59 5.55
CA ALA A 73 7.92 9.22 4.17
C ALA A 73 7.01 9.95 3.17
N VAL A 74 7.27 11.24 2.92
CA VAL A 74 6.48 12.09 2.01
C VAL A 74 6.55 11.62 0.56
N ILE A 75 7.65 10.97 0.17
CA ILE A 75 7.84 10.39 -1.17
C ILE A 75 6.94 9.15 -1.36
N CYS A 76 6.36 8.59 -0.30
CA CYS A 76 5.49 7.42 -0.41
C CYS A 76 4.26 7.74 -1.28
N PRO A 77 3.96 6.95 -2.32
CA PRO A 77 2.79 7.20 -3.17
C PRO A 77 1.46 7.07 -2.41
N LEU A 78 1.47 6.39 -1.25
CA LEU A 78 0.30 6.23 -0.39
C LEU A 78 0.15 7.33 0.66
N TYR A 79 1.09 8.29 0.75
CA TYR A 79 1.10 9.34 1.78
C TYR A 79 -0.20 10.15 1.81
N SER A 80 -0.78 10.43 0.64
CA SER A 80 -2.01 11.24 0.48
C SER A 80 -3.30 10.50 0.88
N VAL A 81 -3.31 9.17 0.79
CA VAL A 81 -4.50 8.32 1.00
C VAL A 81 -4.44 7.55 2.31
N ARG A 82 -3.44 7.85 3.15
CA ARG A 82 -3.19 7.12 4.40
C ARG A 82 -4.22 7.51 5.47
N PRO A 83 -4.91 6.53 6.10
CA PRO A 83 -6.01 6.82 7.03
C PRO A 83 -5.56 7.36 8.41
N PHE A 84 -4.26 7.36 8.70
CA PHE A 84 -3.66 7.79 9.98
C PHE A 84 -3.12 9.21 9.97
N VAL A 85 -3.18 9.90 8.83
CA VAL A 85 -2.87 11.33 8.81
C VAL A 85 -4.04 12.00 9.49
N GLU A 86 -3.97 12.13 10.81
CA GLU A 86 -4.94 12.82 11.61
C GLU A 86 -5.13 14.20 10.97
N THR A 87 -6.34 14.45 10.46
CA THR A 87 -6.79 15.80 10.19
C THR A 87 -6.82 16.48 11.55
N ARG A 88 -5.73 17.15 11.92
CA ARG A 88 -5.70 18.06 13.07
C ARG A 88 -6.73 19.15 12.82
N LYS A 89 -8.00 18.92 13.14
CA LYS A 89 -8.97 20.01 13.35
C LYS A 89 -8.64 20.64 14.69
N ASN A 90 -7.53 21.37 14.73
CA ASN A 90 -7.19 22.24 15.84
C ASN A 90 -7.87 23.60 15.61
N THR A 91 -8.98 23.85 16.29
CA THR A 91 -9.75 25.10 16.18
C THR A 91 -8.98 26.32 16.70
N LYS A 92 -7.80 26.20 17.35
CA LYS A 92 -7.18 27.38 17.99
C LYS A 92 -5.67 27.58 17.88
N ASN A 93 -4.89 26.69 17.25
CA ASN A 93 -3.46 27.03 17.06
C ASN A 93 -2.89 26.52 15.74
N LYS A 94 -2.49 27.47 14.91
CA LYS A 94 -1.94 27.27 13.57
C LYS A 94 -0.44 26.94 13.71
N ARG A 95 -0.01 25.87 13.04
CA ARG A 95 1.35 25.28 12.98
C ARG A 95 1.60 24.23 14.05
N ILE A 96 1.52 22.96 13.63
CA ILE A 96 2.71 22.14 13.45
C ILE A 96 2.42 21.28 12.20
N LEU A 97 3.10 21.56 11.08
CA LEU A 97 3.34 20.54 10.07
C LEU A 97 4.34 19.56 10.69
N PRO A 98 4.26 18.24 10.47
CA PRO A 98 5.42 17.39 10.71
C PRO A 98 6.55 17.98 9.86
N THR A 99 7.52 18.63 10.49
CA THR A 99 8.68 19.16 9.80
C THR A 99 9.46 17.98 9.26
N CYS A 100 9.41 17.79 7.94
CA CYS A 100 10.44 17.02 7.25
C CYS A 100 11.79 17.56 7.72
N PRO A 101 12.72 16.72 8.19
CA PRO A 101 14.10 17.12 8.33
C PRO A 101 14.73 17.18 6.93
N GLU A 102 14.25 18.08 6.07
CA GLU A 102 14.99 18.48 4.88
C GLU A 102 15.96 19.58 5.28
N ARG A 103 17.21 19.20 5.56
CA ARG A 103 18.41 19.98 5.20
C ARG A 103 19.68 19.24 5.59
N HIS A 104 20.19 18.42 4.68
CA HIS A 104 21.61 18.53 4.32
C HIS A 104 21.84 18.13 2.86
N VAL A 105 22.04 19.20 2.07
CA VAL A 105 22.86 19.29 0.85
C VAL A 105 22.36 18.59 -0.41
N VAL A 106 21.55 19.33 -1.16
CA VAL A 106 21.59 19.32 -2.62
C VAL A 106 22.95 19.88 -3.06
N SER A 107 23.79 19.05 -3.69
CA SER A 107 24.89 19.53 -4.53
C SER A 107 24.59 19.15 -5.98
N LEU A 108 24.02 20.13 -6.68
CA LEU A 108 24.21 20.44 -8.10
C LEU A 108 24.97 19.40 -8.96
N VAL A 109 24.23 18.64 -9.76
CA VAL A 109 24.62 18.40 -11.17
C VAL A 109 23.38 18.68 -12.00
N GLU A 110 23.48 19.71 -12.85
CA GLU A 110 22.42 20.20 -13.72
C GLU A 110 22.00 19.18 -14.80
N PRO A 111 20.73 19.20 -15.25
CA PRO A 111 20.29 18.44 -16.42
C PRO A 111 20.84 19.09 -17.71
N SER A 112 21.79 18.42 -18.36
CA SER A 112 22.22 18.79 -19.70
C SER A 112 21.07 18.66 -20.71
N ARG A 113 20.92 19.73 -21.49
CA ARG A 113 19.77 20.08 -22.32
C ARG A 113 19.72 19.24 -23.61
N ARG A 114 18.50 18.85 -23.99
CA ARG A 114 18.00 18.78 -25.38
C ARG A 114 18.90 18.08 -26.44
N GLY A 115 18.68 16.78 -26.66
CA GLY A 115 18.96 16.12 -27.93
C GLY A 115 17.68 15.99 -28.76
N ARG A 116 17.54 16.81 -29.78
CA ARG A 116 16.40 16.88 -30.71
C ARG A 116 16.46 15.68 -31.67
N ARG A 117 15.31 15.08 -31.95
CA ARG A 117 15.10 14.15 -33.08
C ARG A 117 15.60 14.78 -34.40
N SER A 118 16.26 13.97 -35.21
CA SER A 118 16.29 14.06 -36.67
C SER A 118 16.29 12.64 -37.20
#